data_AF-A0A060QL30-F1
#
_entry.id   AF-A0A060QL30-F1
#
_cell.length_a   1.000
_cell.length_b   1.000
_cell.length_c   1.000
_cell.angle_alpha   90.00
_cell.angle_beta   90.00
_cell.angle_gamma   90.00
#
_symmetry.space_group_name_H-M   'P 1'
#
loop_
_entity.id
_entity.type
_entity.pdbx_description
1 polymer ?
#
loop_
_entity_poly.entity_id
_entity_poly.type
_entity_poly.pdbx_seq_one_letter_code
_entity_poly.pdbx_strand_id
1 'polypeptide(L)'
;MLSMMKTYLRPDQAMQLVSVQDVAWFAAEAFEKPDQYLGRAMELAGDSVTARSAASILRDAGIRPSRGFTIPSVMQKRLPEDFRLMFGWIARDGFKADIPVLRREHPSLLTLEDWALQSAKDGRQRLS
;
A
#
# COMPACT_ATOMS: atom_id res chain seq x y z
N MET A 1 4.11 1.65 -9.25
CA MET A 1 3.85 2.32 -7.95
C MET A 1 4.96 3.30 -7.54
N LEU A 2 6.21 2.86 -7.35
CA LEU A 2 7.30 3.75 -6.88
C LEU A 2 7.54 5.01 -7.73
N SER A 3 7.43 4.93 -9.06
CA SER A 3 7.52 6.13 -9.93
C SER A 3 6.38 7.11 -9.71
N MET A 4 5.16 6.62 -9.42
CA MET A 4 4.01 7.49 -9.11
C MET A 4 4.22 8.20 -7.77
N MET A 5 4.67 7.46 -6.75
CA MET A 5 5.02 8.05 -5.46
C MET A 5 6.09 9.15 -5.61
N LYS A 6 7.18 8.88 -6.34
CA LYS A 6 8.22 9.88 -6.60
C LYS A 6 7.76 11.09 -7.43
N THR A 7 6.73 10.92 -8.24
CA THR A 7 6.23 11.98 -9.13
C THR A 7 5.26 12.90 -8.42
N TYR A 8 4.38 12.36 -7.57
CA TYR A 8 3.27 13.11 -6.98
C TYR A 8 3.48 13.46 -5.50
N LEU A 9 4.19 12.62 -4.74
CA LEU A 9 4.39 12.83 -3.31
C LEU A 9 5.68 13.62 -3.05
N ARG A 10 5.69 14.41 -1.98
CA ARG A 10 6.94 14.99 -1.47
C ARG A 10 7.90 13.88 -1.02
N PRO A 11 9.23 14.08 -1.04
CA PRO A 11 10.20 13.04 -0.70
C PRO A 11 10.03 12.40 0.69
N ASP A 12 9.51 13.18 1.64
CA ASP A 12 9.22 12.83 3.03
C ASP A 12 7.76 12.42 3.27
N GLN A 13 6.89 12.55 2.26
CA GLN A 13 5.48 12.21 2.37
C GLN A 13 5.28 10.70 2.25
N ALA A 14 4.69 10.12 3.28
CA ALA A 14 4.30 8.72 3.31
C ALA A 14 2.95 8.50 2.62
N MET A 15 2.77 7.29 2.10
CA MET A 15 1.51 6.81 1.54
C MET A 15 1.12 5.53 2.29
N GLN A 16 -0.15 5.45 2.70
CA GLN A 16 -0.68 4.25 3.33
C GLN A 16 -0.90 3.15 2.29
N LEU A 17 -0.61 1.91 2.68
CA LEU A 17 -0.71 0.71 1.88
C LEU A 17 -1.45 -0.37 2.66
N VAL A 18 -2.21 -1.21 1.97
CA VAL A 18 -2.82 -2.41 2.53
C VAL A 18 -2.58 -3.58 1.60
N SER A 19 -2.35 -4.78 2.16
CA SER A 19 -2.26 -5.99 1.35
C SER A 19 -3.67 -6.45 0.96
N VAL A 20 -3.81 -7.09 -0.21
CA VAL A 20 -5.10 -7.65 -0.63
C VAL A 20 -5.55 -8.77 0.31
N GLN A 21 -4.60 -9.50 0.93
CA GLN A 21 -4.90 -10.53 1.92
C GLN A 21 -5.56 -9.95 3.17
N ASP A 22 -5.08 -8.80 3.66
CA ASP A 22 -5.67 -8.15 4.83
C ASP A 22 -7.05 -7.56 4.52
N VAL A 23 -7.28 -7.06 3.30
CA VAL A 23 -8.62 -6.64 2.86
C VAL A 23 -9.58 -7.83 2.88
N ALA A 24 -9.15 -9.00 2.38
CA ALA A 24 -9.97 -10.21 2.41
C ALA A 24 -10.24 -10.68 3.85
N TRP A 25 -9.26 -10.55 4.74
CA TRP A 25 -9.43 -10.86 6.16
C TRP A 25 -10.50 -9.97 6.80
N PHE A 26 -10.39 -8.64 6.66
CA PHE A 26 -11.40 -7.71 7.20
C PHE A 26 -12.79 -7.92 6.59
N ALA A 27 -12.86 -8.27 5.30
CA ALA A 27 -14.13 -8.58 4.65
C ALA A 27 -14.78 -9.83 5.26
N ALA A 28 -14.00 -10.91 5.45
CA ALA A 28 -14.49 -12.14 6.09
C ALA A 28 -14.93 -11.87 7.54
N GLU A 29 -14.10 -11.17 8.31
CA GLU A 29 -14.38 -10.80 9.70
C GLU A 29 -15.69 -9.99 9.84
N ALA A 30 -15.93 -9.05 8.91
CA ALA A 30 -17.16 -8.26 8.89
C ALA A 30 -18.42 -9.10 8.64
N PHE A 31 -18.33 -10.16 7.83
CA PHE A 31 -19.44 -11.09 7.61
C PHE A 31 -19.65 -12.05 8.78
N GLU A 32 -18.59 -12.49 9.45
CA GLU A 32 -18.69 -13.38 10.61
C GLU A 32 -19.17 -12.66 11.87
N LYS A 33 -18.90 -11.36 12.00
CA LYS A 33 -19.24 -10.54 13.17
C LYS A 33 -20.10 -9.32 12.78
N PRO A 34 -21.30 -9.52 12.21
CA PRO A 34 -22.14 -8.43 11.74
C PRO A 34 -22.48 -7.43 12.85
N ASP A 35 -22.69 -7.89 14.09
CA ASP A 35 -22.98 -7.01 15.24
C ASP A 35 -21.86 -6.00 15.53
N GLN A 36 -20.63 -6.28 15.10
CA GLN A 36 -19.46 -5.41 15.30
C GLN A 36 -19.15 -4.54 14.08
N TYR A 37 -19.58 -4.94 12.88
CA TYR A 37 -19.16 -4.31 11.62
C TYR A 37 -20.29 -3.67 10.81
N LEU A 38 -21.55 -4.05 11.03
CA LEU A 38 -22.68 -3.52 10.28
C LEU A 38 -22.80 -2.00 10.48
N GLY A 39 -22.90 -1.26 9.38
CA GLY A 39 -23.01 0.20 9.38
C GLY A 39 -21.69 0.95 9.64
N ARG A 40 -20.56 0.26 9.87
CA ARG A 40 -19.25 0.90 9.95
C ARG A 40 -18.67 1.12 8.56
N ALA A 41 -18.09 2.31 8.36
CA ALA A 41 -17.20 2.59 7.25
C ALA A 41 -15.77 2.69 7.81
N MET A 42 -14.82 1.99 7.20
CA MET A 42 -13.44 1.90 7.69
C MET A 42 -12.46 2.07 6.54
N GLU A 43 -11.45 2.91 6.74
CA GLU A 43 -10.28 2.93 5.88
C GLU A 43 -9.29 1.86 6.33
N LEU A 44 -8.66 1.16 5.39
CA LEU A 44 -7.73 0.06 5.68
C LEU A 44 -6.31 0.42 5.25
N ALA A 45 -5.37 0.23 6.16
CA ALA A 45 -3.93 0.31 5.91
C ALA A 45 -3.18 -0.63 6.86
N GLY A 46 -2.18 -1.34 6.33
CA GLY A 46 -1.24 -2.13 7.13
C GLY A 46 0.09 -1.43 7.40
N ASP A 47 0.46 -0.46 6.55
CA ASP A 47 1.70 0.28 6.64
C ASP A 47 1.57 1.71 6.07
N SER A 48 2.52 2.58 6.40
CA SER A 48 2.65 3.93 5.87
C SER A 48 4.11 4.23 5.52
N VAL A 49 4.42 4.32 4.22
CA VAL A 49 5.80 4.34 3.74
C VAL A 49 6.06 5.45 2.74
N THR A 50 7.27 6.03 2.80
CA THR A 50 7.77 6.93 1.77
C THR A 50 8.21 6.14 0.55
N ALA A 51 8.36 6.81 -0.60
CA ALA A 51 8.92 6.16 -1.80
C ALA A 51 10.33 5.60 -1.57
N ARG A 52 11.11 6.25 -0.68
CA ARG A 52 12.48 5.82 -0.34
C ARG A 52 12.47 4.57 0.52
N SER A 53 11.70 4.55 1.60
CA SER A 53 11.62 3.39 2.50
C SER A 53 11.00 2.19 1.77
N ALA A 54 9.91 2.39 1.03
CA ALA A 54 9.29 1.33 0.22
C ALA A 54 10.28 0.72 -0.78
N ALA A 55 11.09 1.54 -1.46
CA ALA A 55 12.10 1.03 -2.38
C ALA A 55 13.21 0.24 -1.66
N SER A 56 13.56 0.61 -0.41
CA SER A 56 14.53 -0.15 0.39
C SER A 56 13.96 -1.49 0.81
N ILE A 57 12.81 -1.49 1.47
CA ILE A 57 12.12 -2.68 1.96
C ILE A 57 11.99 -3.73 0.85
N LEU A 58 11.53 -3.32 -0.35
CA LEU A 58 11.41 -4.25 -1.48
C LEU A 58 12.77 -4.84 -1.90
N ARG A 59 13.83 -4.02 -1.99
CA ARG A 59 15.18 -4.50 -2.34
C ARG A 59 15.72 -5.47 -1.29
N ASP A 60 15.52 -5.16 -0.02
CA ASP A 60 16.01 -5.95 1.12
C ASP A 60 15.31 -7.32 1.15
N ALA A 61 14.05 -7.39 0.73
CA ALA A 61 13.31 -8.66 0.51
C ALA A 61 13.70 -9.41 -0.78
N GLY A 62 14.64 -8.89 -1.57
CA GLY A 62 15.08 -9.49 -2.85
C GLY A 62 14.17 -9.18 -4.04
N ILE A 63 13.12 -8.36 -3.86
CA ILE A 63 12.30 -7.85 -4.95
C ILE A 63 13.07 -6.69 -5.57
N ARG A 64 13.40 -6.77 -6.87
CA ARG A 64 14.12 -5.69 -7.56
C ARG A 64 13.12 -4.70 -8.18
N PRO A 65 12.73 -3.61 -7.47
CA PRO A 65 11.94 -2.59 -8.12
C PRO A 65 12.75 -1.97 -9.26
N SER A 66 12.08 -1.67 -10.38
CA SER A 66 12.66 -0.77 -11.36
C SER A 66 13.11 0.51 -10.67
N ARG A 67 14.26 1.09 -11.07
CA ARG A 67 14.72 2.36 -10.51
C ARG A 67 13.59 3.38 -10.70
N GLY A 68 12.88 3.69 -9.62
CA GLY A 68 11.78 4.64 -9.67
C GLY A 68 12.30 5.96 -10.21
N PHE A 69 11.70 6.48 -11.27
CA PHE A 69 12.04 7.74 -11.90
C PHE A 69 10.89 8.71 -11.74
N THR A 70 11.19 10.01 -11.74
CA THR A 70 10.17 11.07 -11.79
C THR A 70 9.63 11.15 -13.20
N ILE A 71 8.31 10.99 -13.36
CA ILE A 71 7.67 11.04 -14.69
C ILE A 71 7.69 12.51 -15.16
N PRO A 72 8.23 12.82 -16.35
CA PRO A 72 8.22 14.18 -16.89
C PRO A 72 6.79 14.71 -17.05
N SER A 73 6.58 16.01 -16.83
CA SER A 73 5.25 16.65 -16.87
C SER A 73 4.48 16.41 -18.19
N VAL A 74 5.18 16.37 -19.32
CA VAL A 74 4.60 16.06 -20.64
C VAL A 74 4.03 14.64 -20.70
N MET A 75 4.68 13.68 -20.04
CA MET A 75 4.19 12.30 -19.93
C MET A 75 3.10 12.16 -18.88
N GLN A 76 3.11 12.98 -17.83
CA GLN A 76 2.04 12.98 -16.82
C GLN A 76 0.67 13.33 -17.44
N LYS A 77 0.64 14.25 -18.41
CA LYS A 77 -0.59 14.58 -19.17
C LYS A 77 -1.15 13.43 -20.00
N ARG A 78 -0.33 12.39 -20.27
CA ARG A 78 -0.73 11.19 -21.01
C ARG A 78 -1.15 10.05 -20.09
N LEU A 79 -1.03 10.21 -18.76
CA LEU A 79 -1.54 9.22 -17.82
C LEU A 79 -3.07 9.21 -17.86
N PRO A 80 -3.70 8.05 -17.64
CA PRO A 80 -5.16 7.99 -17.48
C PRO A 80 -5.63 9.00 -16.44
N GLU A 81 -6.77 9.63 -16.71
CA GLU A 81 -7.30 10.71 -15.88
C GLU A 81 -7.48 10.27 -14.42
N ASP A 82 -8.05 9.10 -14.20
CA ASP A 82 -8.28 8.54 -12.86
C ASP A 82 -6.98 8.41 -12.06
N PHE A 83 -5.88 7.99 -12.71
CA PHE A 83 -4.57 7.91 -12.06
C PHE A 83 -4.06 9.28 -11.65
N ARG A 84 -4.19 10.28 -12.54
CA ARG A 84 -3.76 11.65 -12.24
C ARG A 84 -4.58 12.25 -11.11
N LEU A 85 -5.90 12.03 -11.10
CA LEU A 85 -6.80 12.50 -10.04
C LEU A 85 -6.51 11.80 -8.71
N MET A 86 -6.39 10.47 -8.72
CA MET A 86 -6.09 9.67 -7.53
C MET A 86 -4.78 10.09 -6.88
N PHE A 87 -3.67 10.10 -7.62
CA PHE A 87 -2.38 10.50 -7.04
C PHE A 87 -2.30 11.99 -6.70
N GLY A 88 -3.02 12.85 -7.45
CA GLY A 88 -3.19 14.25 -7.08
C GLY A 88 -3.94 14.41 -5.75
N TRP A 89 -4.96 13.59 -5.48
CA TRP A 89 -5.65 13.58 -4.18
C TRP A 89 -4.77 12.99 -3.07
N ILE A 90 -4.06 11.87 -3.31
CA ILE A 90 -3.16 11.27 -2.31
C ILE A 90 -2.07 12.27 -1.90
N ALA A 91 -1.54 13.05 -2.85
CA ALA A 91 -0.54 14.07 -2.57
C ALA A 91 -1.08 15.24 -1.73
N ARG A 92 -2.37 15.60 -1.89
CA ARG A 92 -2.99 16.73 -1.19
C ARG A 92 -3.57 16.37 0.17
N ASP A 93 -4.29 15.27 0.28
CA ASP A 93 -5.04 14.88 1.48
C ASP A 93 -4.60 13.50 2.00
N GLY A 94 -4.58 12.50 1.12
CA GLY A 94 -4.14 11.14 1.46
C GLY A 94 -5.15 10.35 2.30
N PHE A 95 -4.83 9.08 2.50
CA PHE A 95 -5.59 8.19 3.39
C PHE A 95 -5.26 8.46 4.86
N LYS A 96 -6.22 8.16 5.75
CA LYS A 96 -6.20 8.45 7.18
C LYS A 96 -6.62 7.23 8.02
N ALA A 97 -6.34 6.02 7.54
CA ALA A 97 -6.61 4.80 8.28
C ALA A 97 -5.80 4.77 9.59
N ASP A 98 -6.46 4.36 10.69
CA ASP A 98 -5.84 4.20 12.00
C ASP A 98 -5.16 2.82 12.12
N ILE A 99 -3.90 2.74 11.66
CA ILE A 99 -3.13 1.49 11.64
C ILE A 99 -3.01 0.87 13.05
N PRO A 100 -2.74 1.62 14.14
CA PRO A 100 -2.75 1.06 15.49
C PRO A 100 -4.07 0.40 15.88
N VAL A 101 -5.23 0.98 15.53
CA VAL A 101 -6.54 0.36 15.78
C VAL A 101 -6.72 -0.88 14.92
N LEU A 102 -6.44 -0.80 13.62
CA LEU A 102 -6.55 -1.95 12.71
C LEU A 102 -5.67 -3.12 13.14
N ARG A 103 -4.47 -2.84 13.67
CA ARG A 103 -3.55 -3.88 14.18
C ARG A 103 -4.01 -4.51 15.49
N ARG A 104 -4.86 -3.83 16.28
CA ARG A 104 -5.50 -4.45 17.46
C ARG A 104 -6.62 -5.38 17.04
N GLU A 105 -7.37 -5.03 15.99
CA GLU A 105 -8.42 -5.89 15.42
C GLU A 105 -7.81 -7.09 14.68
N HIS A 106 -6.74 -6.87 13.92
CA HIS A 106 -6.02 -7.87 13.13
C HIS A 106 -4.52 -7.87 13.48
N PRO A 107 -4.08 -8.63 14.50
CA PRO A 107 -2.68 -8.65 14.93
C PRO A 107 -1.68 -9.10 13.86
N SER A 108 -2.11 -9.86 12.86
CA SER A 108 -1.29 -10.29 11.72
C SER A 108 -1.36 -9.37 10.50
N LEU A 109 -1.92 -8.16 10.66
CA LEU A 109 -1.93 -7.11 9.64
C LEU A 109 -0.52 -6.82 9.10
N LEU A 110 -0.34 -7.03 7.81
CA LEU A 110 0.99 -7.02 7.19
C LEU A 110 1.54 -5.60 7.03
N THR A 111 2.80 -5.43 7.43
CA THR A 111 3.62 -4.31 6.95
C THR A 111 4.04 -4.55 5.49
N LEU A 112 4.57 -3.54 4.81
CA LEU A 112 5.17 -3.73 3.49
C LEU A 112 6.33 -4.72 3.54
N GLU A 113 7.10 -4.73 4.64
CA GLU A 113 8.22 -5.64 4.86
C GLU A 113 7.75 -7.08 5.00
N ASP A 114 6.77 -7.33 5.87
CA ASP A 114 6.21 -8.66 6.08
C ASP A 114 5.63 -9.21 4.77
N TRP A 115 4.86 -8.39 4.06
CA TRP A 115 4.30 -8.75 2.76
C TRP A 115 5.38 -9.06 1.72
N ALA A 116 6.45 -8.25 1.66
CA ALA A 116 7.53 -8.44 0.70
C ALA A 116 8.31 -9.74 0.98
N LEU A 117 8.59 -10.04 2.25
CA LEU A 117 9.26 -11.26 2.67
C LEU A 117 8.42 -12.51 2.38
N GLN A 118 7.11 -12.46 2.60
CA GLN A 118 6.19 -13.55 2.26
C GLN A 118 6.15 -13.77 0.74
N SER A 119 5.94 -12.70 -0.03
CA SER A 119 5.89 -12.76 -1.50
C SER A 119 7.17 -13.32 -2.12
N ALA A 120 8.33 -12.99 -1.55
CA ALA A 120 9.61 -13.51 -2.00
C ALA A 120 9.82 -15.00 -1.68
N LYS A 121 9.16 -15.54 -0.64
CA LYS A 121 9.18 -16.98 -0.33
C LYS A 121 8.26 -17.75 -1.27
N ASP A 122 7.04 -17.27 -1.48
CA ASP A 122 6.05 -17.90 -2.36
C ASP A 122 6.55 -17.97 -3.81
N GLY A 123 7.22 -16.91 -4.28
CA GLY A 123 7.83 -16.89 -5.61
C GLY A 123 8.96 -17.93 -5.79
N ARG A 124 9.69 -18.26 -4.71
CA ARG A 124 10.74 -19.29 -4.74
C ARG A 124 10.16 -20.71 -4.76
N GLN A 125 9.09 -20.96 -4.02
CA GLN A 125 8.43 -22.26 -3.97
C GLN A 125 7.70 -22.61 -5.28
N ARG A 126 7.26 -21.61 -6.06
CA ARG A 126 6.66 -21.86 -7.39
C ARG A 126 7.67 -22.22 -8.48
N LEU A 127 8.96 -22.04 -8.23
CA LEU A 127 10.05 -22.31 -9.19
C LEU A 127 10.82 -23.60 -8.88
N SER A 128 10.45 -24.32 -7.81
CA SER A 128 10.96 -25.64 -7.44
C SER A 128 9.93 -26.72 -7.75
#